data_AF-A0A838GL55-F1
#
_entry.id   AF-A0A838GL55-F1
#
_cell.length_a   1.000
_cell.length_b   1.000
_cell.length_c   1.000
_cell.angle_alpha   90.00
_cell.angle_beta   90.00
_cell.angle_gamma   90.00
#
_symmetry.space_group_name_H-M   'P 1'
#
loop_
_entity.id
_entity.type
_entity.pdbx_description
1 polymer ?
#
loop_
_entity_poly.entity_id
_entity_poly.type
_entity_poly.pdbx_seq_one_letter_code
_entity_poly.pdbx_strand_id
1 'polypeptide(L)'
;MIRVRARHGALLAIPVGVAGFALAGTVLAASVAPTAWNPVVDPAARASVTDVGDRSDAESPVSSAVYVYVFPKQPTFAVERIPVPLPVPTTVPLPPPRIDGELGIPQIVLAAYRTAAETLAEVDSSCRLRWEVLAGVGRVESGHARDGLVYADGTTFEPILGPRLDGGPYAAIPDTDDGVLDGDTVWDRAVGPMQFIPGTWAAVGADGNDDGNADP
;
A
#
# COMPACT_ATOMS: atom_id res chain seq x y z
N MET A 1 -21.70 -25.84 -18.29
CA MET A 1 -23.15 -25.55 -18.43
C MET A 1 -23.70 -25.17 -17.06
N ILE A 2 -23.80 -23.87 -16.76
CA ILE A 2 -24.38 -23.36 -15.51
C ILE A 2 -25.29 -22.19 -15.91
N ARG A 3 -26.57 -22.27 -15.54
CA ARG A 3 -27.60 -21.25 -15.77
C ARG A 3 -27.76 -20.43 -14.50
N VAL A 4 -27.57 -19.11 -14.56
CA VAL A 4 -28.00 -18.19 -13.50
C VAL A 4 -29.23 -17.44 -13.97
N ARG A 5 -30.30 -17.52 -13.19
CA ARG A 5 -31.66 -17.02 -13.49
C ARG A 5 -31.84 -15.67 -12.83
N ALA A 6 -32.05 -14.63 -13.62
CA ALA A 6 -32.37 -13.28 -13.17
C ALA A 6 -33.64 -13.25 -12.31
N ARG A 7 -33.62 -12.50 -11.21
CA ARG A 7 -34.83 -12.10 -10.48
C ARG A 7 -34.90 -10.58 -10.44
N HIS A 8 -35.90 -10.05 -11.11
CA HIS A 8 -36.36 -8.67 -11.02
C HIS A 8 -37.18 -8.53 -9.73
N GLY A 9 -36.83 -7.56 -8.88
CA GLY A 9 -37.58 -7.18 -7.69
C GLY A 9 -37.86 -5.68 -7.73
N ALA A 10 -39.14 -5.32 -7.71
CA ALA A 10 -39.67 -3.99 -7.96
C ALA A 10 -39.46 -3.00 -6.80
N LEU A 11 -39.47 -1.72 -7.18
CA LEU A 11 -39.45 -0.52 -6.33
C LEU A 11 -40.50 -0.52 -5.22
N LEU A 12 -40.11 -0.08 -4.02
CA LEU A 12 -41.02 0.40 -2.99
C LEU A 12 -40.63 1.84 -2.63
N ALA A 13 -41.45 2.80 -3.05
CA ALA A 13 -41.37 4.19 -2.63
C ALA A 13 -42.11 4.37 -1.30
N ILE A 14 -41.47 4.96 -0.30
CA ILE A 14 -42.10 5.39 0.96
C ILE A 14 -41.99 6.93 1.02
N PRO A 15 -43.08 7.68 1.22
CA PRO A 15 -43.04 9.12 1.38
C PRO A 15 -43.05 9.55 2.86
N VAL A 16 -42.74 10.84 3.05
CA VAL A 16 -43.12 11.75 4.16
C VAL A 16 -42.12 11.91 5.30
N GLY A 17 -41.77 13.18 5.57
CA GLY A 17 -41.51 13.66 6.93
C GLY A 17 -40.45 14.75 7.08
N VAL A 18 -40.72 15.97 6.64
CA VAL A 18 -39.98 17.15 7.12
C VAL A 18 -40.44 17.46 8.54
N ALA A 19 -39.56 17.31 9.53
CA ALA A 19 -39.75 17.83 10.87
C ALA A 19 -38.43 18.44 11.35
N GLY A 20 -38.39 19.78 11.38
CA GLY A 20 -37.31 20.54 11.97
C GLY A 20 -37.36 20.48 13.49
N PHE A 21 -36.20 20.25 14.12
CA PHE A 21 -35.96 20.61 15.51
C PHE A 21 -34.58 21.27 15.60
N ALA A 22 -34.59 22.54 15.97
CA ALA A 22 -33.42 23.30 16.34
C ALA A 22 -33.00 22.89 17.77
N LEU A 23 -31.76 22.44 17.94
CA LEU A 23 -31.10 22.35 19.24
C LEU A 23 -29.80 23.14 19.17
N ALA A 24 -29.79 24.27 19.87
CA ALA A 24 -28.60 25.07 20.14
C ALA A 24 -27.73 24.33 21.16
N GLY A 25 -26.63 23.73 20.70
CA GLY A 25 -25.58 23.16 21.53
C GLY A 25 -24.30 23.98 21.39
N THR A 26 -23.90 24.69 22.44
CA THR A 26 -22.60 25.34 22.53
C THR A 26 -21.48 24.30 22.55
N VAL A 27 -20.65 24.26 21.51
CA VAL A 27 -19.40 23.51 21.47
C VAL A 27 -18.29 24.42 22.01
N LEU A 28 -17.68 24.07 23.15
CA LEU A 28 -16.38 24.64 23.51
C LEU A 28 -15.34 24.08 22.53
N ALA A 29 -14.85 24.92 21.62
CA ALA A 29 -13.68 24.61 20.81
C ALA A 29 -12.42 24.70 21.69
N ALA A 30 -11.84 23.55 22.06
CA ALA A 30 -10.48 23.50 22.55
C ALA A 30 -9.54 23.65 21.34
N SER A 31 -8.97 24.84 21.15
CA SER A 31 -7.97 25.09 20.11
C SER A 31 -6.66 24.40 20.50
N VAL A 32 -6.42 23.21 19.95
CA VAL A 32 -5.09 22.60 19.91
C VAL A 32 -4.39 23.16 18.68
N ALA A 33 -3.49 24.12 18.88
CA ALA A 33 -2.62 24.59 17.79
C ALA A 33 -1.76 23.41 17.32
N PRO A 34 -1.62 23.16 16.00
CA PRO A 34 -0.63 22.21 15.53
C PRO A 34 0.76 22.73 15.93
N THR A 35 1.51 21.92 16.66
CA THR A 35 2.92 22.19 16.94
C THR A 35 3.68 22.12 15.63
N ALA A 36 3.89 23.28 15.01
CA ALA A 36 4.77 23.41 13.85
C ALA A 36 6.18 22.97 14.25
N TRP A 37 6.67 21.91 13.62
CA TRP A 37 8.08 21.53 13.67
C TRP A 37 8.89 22.64 12.98
N ASN A 38 9.74 23.32 13.74
CA ASN A 38 10.60 24.38 13.21
C ASN A 38 12.06 23.91 13.26
N PRO A 39 12.66 23.45 12.15
CA PRO A 39 14.06 23.03 12.15
C PRO A 39 14.98 24.25 12.32
N VAL A 40 15.87 24.20 13.31
CA VAL A 40 16.97 25.17 13.45
C VAL A 40 18.03 24.83 12.39
N VAL A 41 18.30 25.75 11.48
CA VAL A 41 19.35 25.64 10.45
C VAL A 41 20.58 26.39 10.95
N ASP A 42 21.71 25.70 11.15
CA ASP A 42 23.00 26.34 11.43
C ASP A 42 23.78 26.52 10.10
N PRO A 43 23.98 27.76 9.62
CA PRO A 43 24.67 28.03 8.36
C PRO A 43 26.19 27.78 8.40
N ALA A 44 26.77 27.42 9.56
CA ALA A 44 28.22 27.26 9.70
C ALA A 44 28.74 25.81 9.54
N ALA A 45 27.87 24.80 9.48
CA ALA A 45 28.29 23.40 9.38
C ALA A 45 28.84 23.06 7.97
N ARG A 46 30.17 23.01 7.82
CA ARG A 46 30.83 22.45 6.63
C ARG A 46 31.42 21.07 6.96
N ALA A 47 30.87 20.01 6.35
CA ALA A 47 31.48 18.69 6.37
C ALA A 47 32.51 18.57 5.24
N SER A 48 33.75 18.19 5.57
CA SER A 48 34.80 17.86 4.60
C SER A 48 34.68 16.40 4.19
N VAL A 49 34.42 16.13 2.91
CA VAL A 49 34.46 14.79 2.32
C VAL A 49 35.90 14.51 1.89
N THR A 50 36.55 13.53 2.51
CA THR A 50 37.79 12.94 1.98
C THR A 50 37.51 11.51 1.57
N ASP A 51 37.94 11.20 0.36
CA ASP A 51 37.91 9.93 -0.37
C ASP A 51 36.73 9.75 -1.35
N VAL A 52 36.92 10.32 -2.55
CA VAL A 52 36.23 9.92 -3.78
C VAL A 52 37.32 9.30 -4.64
N GLY A 53 37.24 7.98 -4.83
CA GLY A 53 38.06 7.27 -5.82
C GLY A 53 37.83 7.86 -7.21
N ASP A 54 38.93 8.25 -7.83
CA ASP A 54 39.02 8.90 -9.13
C ASP A 54 38.31 8.10 -10.24
N ARG A 55 37.22 8.67 -10.76
CA ARG A 55 36.82 8.49 -12.16
C ARG A 55 36.36 9.84 -12.70
N SER A 56 37.23 10.38 -13.53
CA SER A 56 37.01 11.53 -14.39
C SER A 56 35.91 11.22 -15.42
N ASP A 57 35.19 12.26 -15.82
CA ASP A 57 34.25 12.34 -16.97
C ASP A 57 32.76 12.10 -16.69
N ALA A 58 32.10 13.14 -16.16
CA ALA A 58 30.84 13.68 -16.71
C ALA A 58 30.42 14.95 -15.95
N GLU A 59 30.46 16.10 -16.62
CA GLU A 59 29.91 17.37 -16.15
C GLU A 59 28.39 17.40 -16.47
N SER A 60 27.52 17.60 -15.48
CA SER A 60 26.20 18.21 -15.70
C SER A 60 25.58 18.75 -14.39
N PRO A 61 24.95 19.93 -14.39
CA PRO A 61 24.65 20.68 -13.18
C PRO A 61 23.29 20.30 -12.63
N VAL A 62 23.26 19.72 -11.43
CA VAL A 62 22.01 19.64 -10.65
C VAL A 62 22.26 20.28 -9.29
N SER A 63 21.90 21.56 -9.23
CA SER A 63 21.65 22.29 -8.00
C SER A 63 20.50 21.63 -7.25
N SER A 64 20.81 20.90 -6.20
CA SER A 64 19.91 20.67 -5.08
C SER A 64 20.76 20.30 -3.87
N ALA A 65 20.66 21.13 -2.83
CA ALA A 65 21.43 21.01 -1.61
C ALA A 65 21.34 19.59 -1.02
N VAL A 66 22.49 18.97 -0.78
CA VAL A 66 22.59 17.73 0.00
C VAL A 66 22.41 18.11 1.47
N TYR A 67 21.30 17.67 2.08
CA TYR A 67 21.10 17.79 3.52
C TYR A 67 21.91 16.71 4.23
N VAL A 68 23.03 17.10 4.86
CA VAL A 68 23.79 16.23 5.77
C VAL A 68 23.30 16.50 7.19
N TYR A 69 22.58 15.53 7.77
CA TYR A 69 22.22 15.57 9.18
C TYR A 69 23.44 15.20 10.03
N VAL A 70 24.06 16.19 10.67
CA VAL A 70 25.09 15.96 11.69
C VAL A 70 24.42 15.96 13.06
N PHE A 71 24.21 14.77 13.63
CA PHE A 71 23.72 14.66 15.00
C PHE A 71 24.85 15.00 15.99
N PRO A 72 24.61 15.84 17.01
CA PRO A 72 25.59 16.05 18.07
C PRO A 72 25.85 14.72 18.78
N LYS A 73 27.13 14.43 19.08
CA LYS A 73 27.51 13.25 19.86
C LYS A 73 26.76 13.29 21.20
N GLN A 74 25.78 12.41 21.36
CA GLN A 74 25.02 12.32 22.61
C GLN A 74 25.96 12.08 23.79
N PRO A 75 25.72 12.70 24.95
CA PRO A 75 26.43 12.34 26.17
C PRO A 75 26.19 10.85 26.44
N THR A 76 27.28 10.11 26.62
CA THR A 76 27.23 8.70 27.00
C THR A 76 26.74 8.61 28.43
N PHE A 77 25.43 8.47 28.62
CA PHE A 77 24.90 8.00 29.88
C PHE A 77 25.31 6.53 30.04
N ALA A 78 26.06 6.24 31.09
CA ALA A 78 26.30 4.85 31.50
C ALA A 78 24.94 4.27 31.89
N VAL A 79 24.33 3.51 30.98
CA VAL A 79 23.18 2.68 31.31
C VAL A 79 23.72 1.55 32.17
N GLU A 80 23.62 1.70 33.48
CA GLU A 80 23.73 0.56 34.38
C GLU A 80 22.57 -0.37 34.04
N ARG A 81 22.88 -1.41 33.25
CA ARG A 81 21.91 -2.41 32.83
C ARG A 81 21.53 -3.24 34.05
N ILE A 82 20.50 -2.82 34.76
CA ILE A 82 19.73 -3.73 35.61
C ILE A 82 19.10 -4.76 34.65
N PRO A 83 19.40 -6.06 34.78
CA PRO A 83 18.71 -7.09 34.00
C PRO A 83 17.29 -7.17 34.54
N VAL A 84 16.38 -6.39 33.96
CA VAL A 84 14.95 -6.67 34.06
C VAL A 84 14.65 -7.61 32.89
N PRO A 85 14.29 -8.89 33.13
CA PRO A 85 13.82 -9.75 32.06
C PRO A 85 12.49 -9.18 31.59
N LEU A 86 12.49 -8.42 30.50
CA LEU A 86 11.27 -8.15 29.76
C LEU A 86 10.90 -9.46 29.04
N PRO A 87 9.66 -9.95 29.15
CA PRO A 87 9.23 -11.07 28.33
C PRO A 87 9.34 -10.64 26.86
N VAL A 88 10.27 -11.25 26.12
CA VAL A 88 10.34 -11.11 24.67
C VAL A 88 9.10 -11.81 24.11
N PRO A 89 8.20 -11.13 23.38
CA PRO A 89 7.09 -11.81 22.72
C PRO A 89 7.66 -12.89 21.79
N THR A 90 7.19 -14.12 21.95
CA THR A 90 7.97 -15.30 21.53
C THR A 90 7.86 -15.63 20.04
N THR A 91 7.09 -14.92 19.21
CA THR A 91 7.02 -15.18 17.76
C THR A 91 6.51 -13.97 16.98
N VAL A 92 7.39 -13.04 16.59
CA VAL A 92 7.12 -12.19 15.43
C VAL A 92 7.55 -12.98 14.19
N PRO A 93 6.66 -13.24 13.22
CA PRO A 93 7.03 -13.92 11.98
C PRO A 93 8.15 -13.14 11.28
N LEU A 94 9.20 -13.86 10.85
CA LEU A 94 10.23 -13.23 10.04
C LEU A 94 9.70 -13.01 8.62
N PRO A 95 10.07 -11.90 7.96
CA PRO A 95 9.72 -11.69 6.57
C PRO A 95 10.30 -12.81 5.70
N PRO A 96 9.58 -13.26 4.65
CA PRO A 96 10.11 -14.21 3.70
C PRO A 96 11.31 -13.62 2.96
N PRO A 97 12.27 -14.47 2.52
CA PRO A 97 13.39 -13.99 1.72
C PRO A 97 12.87 -13.43 0.40
N ARG A 98 13.40 -12.27 0.00
CA ARG A 98 13.17 -11.72 -1.33
C ARG A 98 14.10 -12.42 -2.30
N ILE A 99 13.53 -13.00 -3.35
CA ILE A 99 14.30 -13.66 -4.40
C ILE A 99 14.27 -12.79 -5.64
N ASP A 100 15.42 -12.22 -5.97
CA ASP A 100 15.60 -11.44 -7.18
C ASP A 100 15.24 -12.29 -8.41
N GLY A 101 14.49 -11.70 -9.33
CA GLY A 101 14.22 -12.29 -10.63
C GLY A 101 14.81 -11.46 -11.77
N GLU A 102 14.42 -11.80 -12.98
CA GLU A 102 14.88 -11.13 -14.18
C GLU A 102 14.34 -9.70 -14.27
N LEU A 103 15.06 -8.82 -14.97
CA LEU A 103 14.61 -7.45 -15.29
C LEU A 103 14.33 -6.57 -14.06
N GLY A 104 14.84 -6.94 -12.88
CA GLY A 104 14.56 -6.25 -11.62
C GLY A 104 13.15 -6.52 -11.07
N ILE A 105 12.51 -7.61 -11.50
CA ILE A 105 11.21 -8.07 -11.00
C ILE A 105 11.46 -9.29 -10.11
N PRO A 106 10.97 -9.33 -8.86
CA PRO A 106 11.10 -10.49 -7.99
C PRO A 106 10.56 -11.77 -8.64
N GLN A 107 11.25 -12.90 -8.44
CA GLN A 107 11.00 -14.14 -9.18
C GLN A 107 9.55 -14.62 -9.08
N ILE A 108 8.98 -14.65 -7.87
CA ILE A 108 7.60 -15.11 -7.61
C ILE A 108 6.59 -14.18 -8.28
N VAL A 109 6.82 -12.87 -8.19
CA VAL A 109 5.92 -11.85 -8.77
C VAL A 109 5.97 -11.87 -10.31
N LEU A 110 7.15 -12.07 -10.89
CA LEU A 110 7.30 -12.26 -12.34
C LEU A 110 6.54 -13.49 -12.85
N ALA A 111 6.63 -14.60 -12.11
CA ALA A 111 5.86 -15.80 -12.42
C ALA A 111 4.36 -15.53 -12.38
N ALA A 112 3.87 -14.85 -11.33
CA ALA A 112 2.45 -14.48 -11.21
C ALA A 112 1.95 -13.64 -12.39
N TYR A 113 2.71 -12.65 -12.87
CA TYR A 113 2.31 -11.85 -14.05
C TYR A 113 2.22 -12.69 -15.32
N ARG A 114 3.17 -13.60 -15.55
CA ARG A 114 3.17 -14.50 -16.72
C ARG A 114 1.98 -15.44 -16.67
N THR A 115 1.78 -16.10 -15.52
CA THR A 115 0.63 -16.99 -15.29
C THR A 115 -0.69 -16.26 -15.50
N ALA A 116 -0.88 -15.07 -14.93
CA ALA A 116 -2.12 -14.31 -15.10
C ALA A 116 -2.42 -13.98 -16.58
N ALA A 117 -1.41 -13.60 -17.37
CA ALA A 117 -1.58 -13.33 -18.79
C ALA A 117 -1.87 -14.61 -19.60
N GLU A 118 -1.22 -15.72 -19.27
CA GLU A 118 -1.45 -17.03 -19.89
C GLU A 118 -2.88 -17.53 -19.59
N THR A 119 -3.29 -17.54 -18.32
CA THR A 119 -4.64 -17.91 -17.90
C THR A 119 -5.70 -17.06 -18.58
N LEU A 120 -5.49 -15.73 -18.66
CA LEU A 120 -6.44 -14.87 -19.35
C LEU A 120 -6.51 -15.15 -20.85
N ALA A 121 -5.40 -15.52 -21.49
CA ALA A 121 -5.40 -15.90 -22.90
C ALA A 121 -6.18 -17.21 -23.16
N GLU A 122 -6.20 -18.13 -22.18
CA GLU A 122 -7.02 -19.34 -22.22
C GLU A 122 -8.51 -19.05 -22.04
N VAL A 123 -8.86 -18.14 -21.13
CA VAL A 123 -10.25 -17.75 -20.84
C VAL A 123 -10.84 -16.84 -21.92
N ASP A 124 -10.07 -15.82 -22.35
CA ASP A 124 -10.43 -14.85 -23.38
C ASP A 124 -9.22 -14.47 -24.24
N SER A 125 -8.97 -15.29 -25.25
CA SER A 125 -7.94 -15.05 -26.27
C SER A 125 -8.07 -13.70 -27.03
N SER A 126 -9.23 -13.04 -26.99
CA SER A 126 -9.43 -11.75 -27.65
C SER A 126 -8.86 -10.58 -26.86
N CYS A 127 -8.67 -10.74 -25.54
CA CYS A 127 -8.11 -9.71 -24.65
C CYS A 127 -6.66 -9.34 -25.02
N ARG A 128 -5.85 -10.33 -25.42
CA ARG A 128 -4.44 -10.16 -25.85
C ARG A 128 -3.57 -9.40 -24.84
N LEU A 129 -3.89 -9.54 -23.55
CA LEU A 129 -3.10 -8.94 -22.48
C LEU A 129 -1.70 -9.58 -22.44
N ARG A 130 -0.67 -8.75 -22.44
CA ARG A 130 0.72 -9.20 -22.29
C ARG A 130 1.16 -9.01 -20.85
N TRP A 131 1.93 -9.96 -20.31
CA TRP A 131 2.38 -9.92 -18.92
C TRP A 131 3.23 -8.68 -18.59
N GLU A 132 3.90 -8.08 -19.58
CA GLU A 132 4.69 -6.86 -19.37
C GLU A 132 3.81 -5.67 -18.98
N VAL A 133 2.55 -5.65 -19.41
CA VAL A 133 1.57 -4.63 -18.98
C VAL A 133 1.25 -4.82 -17.50
N LEU A 134 0.99 -6.06 -17.08
CA LEU A 134 0.77 -6.39 -15.67
C LEU A 134 1.98 -6.03 -14.82
N ALA A 135 3.20 -6.34 -15.29
CA ALA A 135 4.43 -5.97 -14.62
C ALA A 135 4.59 -4.45 -14.49
N GLY A 136 4.28 -3.69 -15.56
CA GLY A 136 4.29 -2.23 -15.52
C GLY A 136 3.32 -1.66 -14.49
N VAL A 137 2.09 -2.18 -14.45
CA VAL A 137 1.09 -1.75 -13.46
C VAL A 137 1.56 -2.12 -12.05
N GLY A 138 1.89 -3.38 -11.79
CA GLY A 138 2.31 -3.81 -10.46
C GLY A 138 3.59 -3.13 -9.95
N ARG A 139 4.47 -2.65 -10.86
CA ARG A 139 5.59 -1.78 -10.49
C ARG A 139 5.11 -0.44 -9.94
N VAL A 140 4.18 0.22 -10.65
CA VAL A 140 3.66 1.55 -10.28
C VAL A 140 2.81 1.47 -9.02
N GLU A 141 1.97 0.44 -8.92
CA GLU A 141 0.98 0.31 -7.85
C GLU A 141 1.59 -0.09 -6.51
N SER A 142 2.53 -1.05 -6.50
CA SER A 142 3.06 -1.60 -5.24
C SER A 142 4.57 -1.84 -5.22
N GLY A 143 5.29 -1.47 -6.28
CA GLY A 143 6.70 -1.83 -6.41
C GLY A 143 6.90 -3.34 -6.50
N HIS A 144 6.08 -4.04 -7.29
CA HIS A 144 6.08 -5.50 -7.39
C HIS A 144 5.86 -6.17 -6.02
N ALA A 145 4.76 -5.83 -5.35
CA ALA A 145 4.44 -6.34 -4.00
C ALA A 145 5.55 -6.04 -2.98
N ARG A 146 6.00 -4.78 -2.89
CA ARG A 146 7.08 -4.31 -2.00
C ARG A 146 8.41 -5.07 -2.23
N ASP A 147 8.82 -5.14 -3.49
CA ASP A 147 9.96 -5.90 -3.99
C ASP A 147 9.87 -7.41 -3.68
N GLY A 148 8.68 -7.99 -3.84
CA GLY A 148 8.46 -9.42 -3.68
C GLY A 148 8.50 -9.87 -2.23
N LEU A 149 7.97 -9.05 -1.33
CA LEU A 149 7.77 -9.41 0.07
C LEU A 149 6.54 -10.33 0.18
N VAL A 150 6.66 -11.50 -0.42
CA VAL A 150 5.61 -12.52 -0.56
C VAL A 150 6.14 -13.86 -0.07
N TYR A 151 5.25 -14.72 0.40
CA TYR A 151 5.53 -16.11 0.70
C TYR A 151 5.70 -16.93 -0.60
N ALA A 152 6.08 -18.20 -0.44
CA ALA A 152 6.36 -19.09 -1.57
C ALA A 152 5.13 -19.37 -2.45
N ASP A 153 3.93 -19.23 -1.88
CA ASP A 153 2.63 -19.36 -2.56
C ASP A 153 2.17 -18.05 -3.24
N GLY A 154 2.96 -16.98 -3.15
CA GLY A 154 2.62 -15.66 -3.70
C GLY A 154 1.83 -14.76 -2.76
N THR A 155 1.39 -15.26 -1.60
CA THR A 155 0.64 -14.48 -0.61
C THR A 155 1.52 -13.36 -0.06
N THR A 156 1.01 -12.14 0.01
CA THR A 156 1.76 -11.00 0.57
C THR A 156 2.06 -11.21 2.05
N PHE A 157 3.26 -10.82 2.51
CA PHE A 157 3.63 -10.94 3.92
C PHE A 157 2.74 -10.09 4.84
N GLU A 158 2.32 -8.94 4.34
CA GLU A 158 1.36 -8.04 4.97
C GLU A 158 0.40 -7.52 3.89
N PRO A 159 -0.86 -7.21 4.25
CA PRO A 159 -1.79 -6.58 3.33
C PRO A 159 -1.19 -5.31 2.70
N ILE A 160 -1.39 -5.19 1.40
CA ILE A 160 -1.05 -3.98 0.64
C ILE A 160 -2.34 -3.20 0.45
N LEU A 161 -2.54 -2.20 1.32
CA LEU A 161 -3.71 -1.31 1.27
C LEU A 161 -3.29 0.07 0.78
N GLY A 162 -4.05 0.57 -0.18
CA GLY A 162 -3.96 1.92 -0.69
C GLY A 162 -4.59 2.95 0.26
N PRO A 163 -4.63 4.22 -0.18
CA PRO A 163 -5.32 5.26 0.57
C PRO A 163 -6.82 4.96 0.67
N ARG A 164 -7.43 5.46 1.75
CA ARG A 164 -8.89 5.46 1.91
C ARG A 164 -9.52 6.40 0.88
N LEU A 165 -10.59 5.94 0.24
CA LEU A 165 -11.27 6.66 -0.84
C LEU A 165 -12.48 7.42 -0.28
N ASP A 166 -12.21 8.43 0.56
CA ASP A 166 -13.22 9.17 1.33
C ASP A 166 -13.64 10.52 0.72
N GLY A 167 -13.20 10.83 -0.50
CA GLY A 167 -13.51 12.09 -1.16
C GLY A 167 -12.62 13.27 -0.78
N GLY A 168 -11.55 13.06 0.01
CA GLY A 168 -10.52 14.07 0.25
C GLY A 168 -9.65 14.31 -0.99
N PRO A 169 -8.37 13.90 -0.99
CA PRO A 169 -7.52 14.00 -2.18
C PRO A 169 -7.81 12.92 -3.25
N TYR A 170 -8.66 11.94 -2.94
CA TYR A 170 -9.03 10.82 -3.81
C TYR A 170 -10.55 10.77 -4.05
N ALA A 171 -11.00 9.88 -4.94
CA ALA A 171 -12.43 9.66 -5.16
C ALA A 171 -13.14 9.24 -3.87
N ALA A 172 -14.43 9.56 -3.75
CA ALA A 172 -15.29 9.06 -2.69
C ALA A 172 -15.95 7.76 -3.14
N ILE A 173 -15.53 6.62 -2.59
CA ILE A 173 -16.04 5.30 -2.93
C ILE A 173 -16.49 4.60 -1.64
N PRO A 174 -17.81 4.56 -1.36
CA PRO A 174 -18.35 3.88 -0.21
C PRO A 174 -17.97 2.40 -0.20
N ASP A 175 -17.90 1.81 0.98
CA ASP A 175 -17.68 0.37 1.19
C ASP A 175 -18.58 -0.48 0.27
N THR A 176 -17.97 -1.47 -0.39
CA THR A 176 -18.66 -2.38 -1.31
C THR A 176 -18.64 -3.85 -0.89
N ASP A 177 -17.94 -4.19 0.20
CA ASP A 177 -17.74 -5.58 0.62
C ASP A 177 -17.89 -5.83 2.13
N ASP A 178 -18.47 -4.87 2.87
CA ASP A 178 -18.61 -4.91 4.34
C ASP A 178 -17.24 -4.98 5.06
N GLY A 179 -16.19 -4.42 4.44
CA GLY A 179 -14.81 -4.39 4.94
C GLY A 179 -14.07 -5.73 4.85
N VAL A 180 -14.49 -6.64 3.98
CA VAL A 180 -13.90 -7.98 3.87
C VAL A 180 -12.45 -7.94 3.39
N LEU A 181 -12.15 -7.14 2.36
CA LEU A 181 -10.82 -7.12 1.73
C LEU A 181 -9.88 -6.07 2.33
N ASP A 182 -10.39 -4.99 2.91
CA ASP A 182 -9.58 -3.88 3.41
C ASP A 182 -9.80 -3.50 4.89
N GLY A 183 -10.81 -4.10 5.54
CA GLY A 183 -11.17 -3.85 6.93
C GLY A 183 -11.93 -2.55 7.21
N ASP A 184 -12.34 -1.78 6.19
CA ASP A 184 -12.99 -0.47 6.35
C ASP A 184 -14.47 -0.52 5.96
N THR A 185 -15.34 -0.65 6.96
CA THR A 185 -16.80 -0.80 6.76
C THR A 185 -17.52 0.50 6.37
N VAL A 186 -16.82 1.50 5.83
CA VAL A 186 -17.38 2.81 5.49
C VAL A 186 -16.91 3.28 4.12
N TRP A 187 -15.61 3.15 3.83
CA TRP A 187 -15.04 3.56 2.54
C TRP A 187 -14.03 2.52 2.07
N ASP A 188 -14.12 2.17 0.79
CA ASP A 188 -13.15 1.28 0.17
C ASP A 188 -11.73 1.89 0.13
N ARG A 189 -10.76 1.00 0.14
CA ARG A 189 -9.35 1.23 -0.20
C ARG A 189 -8.99 0.37 -1.39
N ALA A 190 -7.99 0.78 -2.15
CA ALA A 190 -7.40 -0.12 -3.12
C ALA A 190 -6.62 -1.25 -2.39
N VAL A 191 -6.74 -2.49 -2.86
CA VAL A 191 -6.22 -3.71 -2.22
C VAL A 191 -5.26 -4.46 -3.14
N GLY A 192 -4.29 -5.13 -2.51
CA GLY A 192 -3.36 -6.06 -3.17
C GLY A 192 -2.27 -5.40 -4.01
N PRO A 193 -1.36 -6.19 -4.60
CA PRO A 193 -0.24 -5.70 -5.39
C PRO A 193 -0.64 -4.90 -6.64
N MET A 194 -1.86 -5.12 -7.13
CA MET A 194 -2.42 -4.46 -8.31
C MET A 194 -3.38 -3.32 -7.98
N GLN A 195 -3.59 -3.03 -6.69
CA GLN A 195 -4.38 -1.90 -6.19
C GLN A 195 -5.80 -1.83 -6.80
N PHE A 196 -6.48 -2.98 -6.91
CA PHE A 196 -7.89 -3.00 -7.28
C PHE A 196 -8.77 -2.47 -6.15
N ILE A 197 -9.94 -1.92 -6.46
CA ILE A 197 -10.95 -1.57 -5.45
C ILE A 197 -11.81 -2.82 -5.18
N PRO A 198 -12.27 -3.09 -3.94
CA PRO A 198 -13.11 -4.24 -3.60
C PRO A 198 -14.24 -4.52 -4.58
N GLY A 199 -15.03 -3.50 -4.95
CA GLY A 199 -16.11 -3.66 -5.93
C GLY A 199 -15.65 -4.05 -7.34
N THR A 200 -14.42 -3.70 -7.73
CA THR A 200 -13.81 -4.17 -8.99
C THR A 200 -13.31 -5.59 -8.84
N TRP A 201 -12.67 -5.92 -7.72
CA TRP A 201 -12.20 -7.28 -7.41
C TRP A 201 -13.37 -8.29 -7.39
N ALA A 202 -14.52 -7.92 -6.85
CA ALA A 202 -15.73 -8.75 -6.90
C ALA A 202 -16.18 -9.10 -8.34
N ALA A 203 -15.82 -8.28 -9.33
CA ALA A 203 -16.19 -8.49 -10.73
C ALA A 203 -15.11 -9.23 -11.55
N VAL A 204 -13.83 -9.05 -11.22
CA VAL A 204 -12.70 -9.53 -12.06
C VAL A 204 -11.64 -10.33 -11.31
N GLY A 205 -11.75 -10.43 -9.98
CA GLY A 205 -10.81 -11.16 -9.13
C GLY A 205 -10.75 -12.64 -9.47
N ALA A 206 -9.57 -13.21 -9.25
CA ALA A 206 -9.30 -14.61 -9.52
C ALA A 206 -8.39 -15.16 -8.42
N ASP A 207 -8.59 -16.45 -8.11
CA ASP A 207 -7.64 -17.23 -7.33
C ASP A 207 -6.42 -17.52 -8.21
N GLY A 208 -5.30 -16.88 -7.89
CA GLY A 208 -4.07 -16.95 -8.68
C GLY A 208 -3.09 -18.05 -8.22
N ASN A 209 -3.32 -18.66 -7.06
CA ASN A 209 -2.47 -19.69 -6.48
C ASN A 209 -3.19 -21.05 -6.29
N ASP A 210 -4.47 -21.13 -6.70
CA ASP A 210 -5.35 -22.29 -6.64
C ASP A 210 -5.59 -22.82 -5.20
N ASP A 211 -5.57 -21.95 -4.19
CA ASP A 211 -5.80 -22.33 -2.79
C ASP A 211 -7.29 -22.35 -2.37
N GLY A 212 -8.17 -21.92 -3.26
CA GLY A 212 -9.62 -21.84 -3.07
C GLY A 212 -10.11 -20.45 -2.64
N ASN A 213 -9.22 -19.48 -2.42
CA ASN A 213 -9.56 -18.10 -2.06
C ASN A 213 -9.06 -17.13 -3.14
N ALA A 214 -9.96 -16.29 -3.63
CA ALA A 214 -9.61 -15.23 -4.57
C ALA A 214 -9.21 -13.97 -3.78
N ASP A 215 -8.04 -13.99 -3.16
CA ASP A 215 -7.49 -12.85 -2.42
C ASP A 215 -6.69 -11.91 -3.36
N PRO A 216 -6.80 -10.57 -3.20
CA PRO A 216 -6.19 -9.58 -4.09
C PRO A 216 -4.68 -9.39 -3.95
#